data_AF-A0A255DCI3-F1
#
_entry.id   AF-A0A255DCI3-F1
#
_cell.length_a   1.000
_cell.length_b   1.000
_cell.length_c   1.000
_cell.angle_alpha   90.00
_cell.angle_beta   90.00
_cell.angle_gamma   90.00
#
_symmetry.space_group_name_H-M   'P 1'
#
loop_
_entity.id
_entity.type
_entity.pdbx_description
1 polymer ?
#
loop_
_entity_poly.entity_id
_entity_poly.type
_entity_poly.pdbx_seq_one_letter_code
_entity_poly.pdbx_strand_id
1 'polypeptide(L)' 'MDDYSDLRPARQARNITLTSAAQHLGVWPTVISRLERGLQRHDTLATNYRHWLNTHQIDAA' A
#
# COMPACT_ATOMS: atom_id res chain seq x y z
N MET A 1 14.23 -10.60 -4.60
CA MET A 1 13.06 -9.87 -5.11
C MET A 1 12.25 -9.56 -3.87
N ASP A 2 12.11 -8.29 -3.49
CA ASP A 2 11.38 -7.96 -2.27
C ASP A 2 9.90 -8.29 -2.45
N ASP A 3 9.34 -9.00 -1.48
CA ASP A 3 7.94 -9.39 -1.51
C ASP A 3 7.06 -8.22 -1.07
N TYR A 4 6.23 -7.74 -1.99
CA TYR A 4 5.21 -6.70 -1.77
C TYR A 4 3.79 -7.26 -1.91
N SER A 5 3.65 -8.59 -1.97
CA SER A 5 2.36 -9.27 -2.13
C SER A 5 1.40 -9.03 -0.96
N ASP A 6 1.92 -8.58 0.20
CA ASP A 6 1.16 -8.23 1.39
C ASP A 6 0.36 -6.91 1.24
N LEU A 7 0.86 -5.97 0.44
CA LEU A 7 0.31 -4.61 0.36
C LEU A 7 -1.12 -4.57 -0.18
N ARG A 8 -1.38 -5.31 -1.27
CA ARG A 8 -2.70 -5.30 -1.93
C ARG A 8 -3.79 -5.95 -1.07
N PRO A 9 -3.61 -7.17 -0.52
CA PRO A 9 -4.56 -7.76 0.41
C PRO A 9 -4.79 -6.87 1.63
N ALA A 10 -3.73 -6.30 2.23
CA ALA A 10 -3.87 -5.44 3.40
C ALA A 10 -4.68 -4.16 3.11
N ARG A 11 -4.52 -3.57 1.92
CA ARG A 11 -5.32 -2.43 1.45
C ARG A 11 -6.78 -2.82 1.24
N GLN A 12 -7.03 -3.93 0.55
CA GLN A 12 -8.39 -4.41 0.25
C GLN A 12 -9.16 -4.78 1.52
N ALA A 13 -8.52 -5.43 2.49
CA ALA A 13 -9.11 -5.76 3.78
C ALA A 13 -9.63 -4.53 4.55
N ARG A 14 -9.09 -3.34 4.24
CA ARG A 14 -9.46 -2.06 4.86
C ARG A 14 -10.40 -1.22 3.99
N ASN A 15 -10.89 -1.75 2.87
CA ASN A 15 -11.70 -1.01 1.88
C ASN A 15 -11.02 0.27 1.36
N ILE A 16 -9.69 0.33 1.38
CA ILE A 16 -8.93 1.48 0.90
C ILE A 16 -8.80 1.38 -0.64
N THR A 17 -9.14 2.46 -1.33
CA THR A 17 -8.96 2.51 -2.80
C THR A 17 -7.48 2.72 -3.16
N LEU A 18 -7.08 2.26 -4.35
CA LEU A 18 -5.73 2.50 -4.87
C LEU A 18 -5.43 4.02 -4.96
N THR A 19 -6.43 4.82 -5.34
CA THR A 19 -6.33 6.27 -5.45
C THR A 19 -6.12 6.93 -4.09
N SER A 20 -6.85 6.49 -3.06
CA SER A 20 -6.68 7.00 -1.69
C SER A 20 -5.28 6.70 -1.14
N ALA A 21 -4.77 5.48 -1.38
CA ALA A 21 -3.40 5.12 -1.01
C ALA A 21 -2.35 5.98 -1.73
N ALA A 22 -2.54 6.18 -3.04
CA ALA A 22 -1.65 7.01 -3.85
C ALA A 22 -1.63 8.48 -3.39
N GLN A 23 -2.81 9.04 -3.10
CA GLN A 23 -2.96 10.40 -2.56
C GLN A 23 -2.25 10.56 -1.20
N HIS A 24 -2.46 9.62 -0.27
CA HIS A 24 -1.82 9.68 1.04
C HIS A 24 -0.29 9.60 0.94
N LEU A 25 0.21 8.74 0.05
CA LEU A 25 1.64 8.51 -0.13
C LEU A 25 2.31 9.54 -1.06
N GLY A 26 1.54 10.50 -1.60
CA GLY A 26 2.07 11.54 -2.48
C GLY A 26 2.60 11.02 -3.82
N VAL A 27 2.05 9.92 -4.33
CA VAL A 27 2.48 9.27 -5.58
C VAL A 27 1.30 9.07 -6.54
N TRP A 28 1.62 8.69 -7.78
CA TRP A 28 0.61 8.34 -8.77
C TRP A 28 0.00 6.94 -8.49
N PRO A 29 -1.30 6.71 -8.78
CA PRO A 29 -1.91 5.39 -8.64
C PRO A 29 -1.17 4.28 -9.40
N THR A 30 -0.57 4.61 -10.56
CA THR A 30 0.26 3.69 -11.34
C THR A 30 1.50 3.21 -10.57
N VAL A 31 2.09 4.06 -9.72
CA VAL A 31 3.25 3.69 -8.89
C VAL A 31 2.82 2.65 -7.85
N ILE A 32 1.70 2.87 -7.17
CA ILE A 32 1.14 1.90 -6.22
C ILE A 32 0.78 0.58 -6.93
N SER A 33 0.15 0.65 -8.11
CA SER A 33 -0.19 -0.55 -8.89
C SER A 33 1.04 -1.38 -9.28
N ARG A 34 2.14 -0.72 -9.71
CA ARG A 34 3.40 -1.39 -10.03
C ARG A 34 4.06 -1.99 -8.80
N LEU A 35 4.05 -1.27 -7.68
CA LEU A 35 4.58 -1.75 -6.40
C LEU A 35 3.83 -3.00 -5.90
N GLU A 36 2.50 -2.94 -5.83
CA GLU A 36 1.63 -4.06 -5.41
C GLU A 36 1.75 -5.31 -6.30
N ARG A 37 2.21 -5.15 -7.55
CA ARG A 37 2.42 -6.25 -8.49
C ARG A 37 3.87 -6.75 -8.53
N GLY A 38 4.76 -6.19 -7.70
CA GLY A 38 6.19 -6.52 -7.73
C GLY A 38 6.90 -6.08 -9.02
N LEU A 39 6.32 -5.16 -9.80
CA LEU A 39 6.89 -4.68 -11.07
C LEU A 39 7.91 -3.54 -10.88
N GLN A 40 8.04 -3.02 -9.66
CA GLN A 40 8.98 -1.96 -9.31
C GLN A 40 9.42 -2.12 -7.86
N ARG A 41 10.73 -2.16 -7.62
CA ARG A 41 11.31 -2.08 -6.28
C ARG A 41 11.20 -0.64 -5.76
N HIS A 42 10.63 -0.46 -4.58
CA HIS A 42 10.55 0.84 -3.93
C HIS A 42 10.43 0.69 -2.41
N ASP A 43 11.50 0.26 -1.76
CA ASP A 43 11.47 -0.18 -0.35
C ASP A 43 10.99 0.91 0.62
N THR A 44 11.43 2.16 0.46
CA THR A 44 10.95 3.28 1.29
C THR A 44 9.43 3.49 1.17
N LEU A 45 8.89 3.40 -0.05
CA LEU A 45 7.46 3.54 -0.30
C LEU A 45 6.70 2.35 0.29
N ALA A 46 7.22 1.13 0.14
CA ALA A 46 6.63 -0.07 0.73
C ALA A 46 6.59 0.02 2.27
N THR A 47 7.66 0.48 2.91
CA THR A 47 7.71 0.69 4.36
C THR A 47 6.69 1.74 4.83
N ASN A 48 6.64 2.89 4.17
CA ASN A 48 5.67 3.95 4.50
C ASN A 48 4.23 3.47 4.28
N TYR A 49 4.00 2.71 3.22
CA TYR A 49 2.70 2.15 2.90
C TYR A 49 2.25 1.13 3.95
N ARG A 50 3.13 0.21 4.37
CA ARG A 50 2.84 -0.74 5.47
C ARG A 50 2.52 0.00 6.77
N HIS A 51 3.32 1.00 7.12
CA HIS A 51 3.07 1.81 8.31
C HIS A 51 1.69 2.45 8.27
N TRP A 52 1.34 3.09 7.16
CA TRP A 52 0.02 3.71 6.98
C TRP A 52 -1.15 2.71 7.03
N LEU A 53 -1.00 1.52 6.42
CA LEU A 53 -2.02 0.47 6.52
C LEU A 53 -2.20 0.01 7.98
N ASN A 54 -1.13 -0.06 8.77
CA ASN A 54 -1.20 -0.40 10.18
C ASN A 54 -1.86 0.69 11.03
N THR A 55 -1.71 1.98 10.70
CA THR A 55 -2.44 3.05 11.41
C THR A 55 -3.95 3.00 11.15
N HIS A 56 -4.38 2.40 10.04
CA HIS A 56 -5.79 2.16 9.70
C HIS A 56 -6.34 0.86 10.32
N GLN A 57 -5.67 0.28 11.33
CA GLN A 57 -6.13 -0.91 12.06
C GLN A 57 -7.11 -0.57 13.21
N ILE A 58 -7.64 0.64 13.27
CA ILE A 58 -8.58 1.01 14.33
C ILE A 58 -10.00 0.65 13.88
N ASP A 59 -10.71 -0.06 14.76
CA ASP A 59 -12.09 -0.57 14.69
C ASP A 59 -12.28 -2.02 14.19
N ALA A 60 -11.66 -2.97 14.90
CA ALA A 60 -12.26 -4.27 15.16
C ALA A 60 -12.07 -4.60 16.65
N ALA A 61 -12.95 -4.01 17.47
CA ALA A 61 -13.18 -4.40 18.86
C ALA A 61 -14.45 -5.25 18.95
#